data_AF-A0A397XRD6-F1
#
_entry.id   AF-A0A397XRD6-F1
#
_cell.length_a   1.000
_cell.length_b   1.000
_cell.length_c   1.000
_cell.angle_alpha   90.00
_cell.angle_beta   90.00
_cell.angle_gamma   90.00
#
_symmetry.space_group_name_H-M   'P 1'
#
loop_
_entity.id
_entity.type
_entity.pdbx_description
1 polymer ?
#
loop_
_entity_poly.entity_id
_entity_poly.type
_entity_poly.pdbx_seq_one_letter_code
_entity_poly.pdbx_strand_id
1 'polypeptide(L)'
;MGGFTRILHNGKPDKYMDEIPTFVAQPLPSGMDQGYVVLNRPWAFVQWLQQTDIKEDYVLMSEPDHVIVKPIPNLAKEGFGAAFPFFYIEPKKYEKVLRKYYPEERGPVTNIDPIGNSPVIVGKEALKKIAPTWMNVSLAMKKDPEADKAFGWVLEMYAYAVSSALHGVRNVLHKDFMIQPPWDKEVGDKYIIHYTYGCDYDMKVKI
;
A
#
# COMPACT_ATOMS: atom_id res chain seq x y z
N MET A 1 -17.39 7.18 -6.48
CA MET A 1 -16.70 5.88 -6.57
C MET A 1 -17.53 4.98 -7.47
N GLY A 2 -16.90 4.23 -8.37
CA GLY A 2 -17.58 3.33 -9.32
C GLY A 2 -17.99 2.03 -8.64
N GLY A 3 -17.06 1.07 -8.56
CA GLY A 3 -17.21 -0.18 -7.79
C GLY A 3 -16.40 -0.25 -6.50
N PHE A 4 -16.69 -1.29 -5.70
CA PHE A 4 -15.88 -1.75 -4.57
C PHE A 4 -15.56 -3.23 -4.77
N THR A 5 -14.30 -3.62 -4.58
CA THR A 5 -13.88 -5.02 -4.71
C THR A 5 -12.90 -5.35 -3.61
N ARG A 6 -13.20 -6.42 -2.86
CA ARG A 6 -12.29 -7.01 -1.90
C ARG A 6 -11.33 -7.95 -2.61
N ILE A 7 -10.03 -7.78 -2.40
CA ILE A 7 -9.00 -8.71 -2.90
C ILE A 7 -8.64 -9.67 -1.76
N LEU A 8 -9.19 -10.88 -1.80
CA LEU A 8 -8.98 -11.91 -0.78
C LEU A 8 -7.83 -12.83 -1.21
N HIS A 9 -6.70 -12.79 -0.49
CA HIS A 9 -5.46 -13.46 -0.91
C HIS A 9 -5.12 -14.72 -0.10
N ASN A 10 -6.14 -15.43 0.39
CA ASN A 10 -6.00 -16.70 1.12
C ASN A 10 -6.23 -17.94 0.21
N GLY A 11 -6.50 -17.72 -1.08
CA GLY A 11 -6.77 -18.78 -2.07
C GLY A 11 -8.12 -19.49 -1.94
N LYS A 12 -8.98 -19.12 -0.99
CA LYS A 12 -10.24 -19.82 -0.70
C LYS A 12 -11.40 -18.84 -0.50
N PRO A 13 -12.57 -19.13 -1.09
CA PRO A 13 -13.79 -18.38 -0.79
C PRO A 13 -14.10 -18.33 0.71
N ASP A 14 -14.75 -17.26 1.14
CA ASP A 14 -15.28 -17.12 2.49
C ASP A 14 -16.76 -16.67 2.48
N LYS A 15 -17.37 -16.63 3.66
CA LYS A 15 -18.79 -16.31 3.84
C LYS A 15 -19.19 -14.88 3.44
N TYR A 16 -18.24 -13.97 3.25
CA TYR A 16 -18.52 -12.56 2.93
C TYR A 16 -18.59 -12.32 1.42
N MET A 17 -18.29 -13.32 0.59
CA MET A 17 -18.33 -13.19 -0.86
C MET A 17 -19.74 -12.97 -1.40
N ASP A 18 -20.78 -13.36 -0.65
CA ASP A 18 -22.17 -13.11 -1.00
C ASP A 18 -22.59 -11.65 -0.75
N GLU A 19 -21.84 -10.93 0.09
CA GLU A 19 -22.13 -9.54 0.48
C GLU A 19 -21.21 -8.54 -0.22
N ILE A 20 -19.94 -8.91 -0.42
CA ILE A 20 -18.88 -8.02 -0.90
C ILE A 20 -18.31 -8.62 -2.19
N PRO A 21 -18.39 -7.91 -3.34
CA PRO A 21 -17.72 -8.34 -4.56
C PRO A 21 -16.24 -8.65 -4.27
N THR A 22 -15.84 -9.89 -4.50
CA THR A 22 -14.54 -10.39 -4.06
C THR A 22 -13.80 -11.05 -5.20
N PHE A 23 -12.53 -10.68 -5.38
CA PHE A 23 -11.57 -11.44 -6.17
C PHE A 23 -10.76 -12.34 -5.23
N VAL A 24 -10.75 -13.65 -5.49
CA VAL A 24 -9.97 -14.61 -4.71
C VAL A 24 -8.63 -14.84 -5.41
N ALA A 25 -7.57 -14.29 -4.85
CA ALA A 25 -6.20 -14.48 -5.30
C ALA A 25 -5.58 -15.71 -4.64
N GLN A 26 -4.79 -16.47 -5.40
CA GLN A 26 -3.98 -17.54 -4.85
C GLN A 26 -2.81 -16.95 -4.05
N PRO A 27 -2.46 -17.51 -2.87
CA PRO A 27 -1.29 -17.06 -2.13
C PRO A 27 0.00 -17.36 -2.90
N LEU A 28 1.10 -16.77 -2.45
CA LEU A 28 2.43 -17.15 -2.91
C LEU A 28 2.69 -18.64 -2.60
N PRO A 29 3.55 -19.31 -3.40
CA PRO A 29 3.99 -20.67 -3.09
C PRO A 29 4.52 -20.79 -1.66
N SER A 30 4.29 -21.94 -1.03
CA SER A 30 4.69 -22.20 0.35
C SER A 30 6.18 -21.86 0.59
N GLY A 31 6.46 -21.12 1.66
CA GLY A 31 7.80 -20.71 2.07
C GLY A 31 8.36 -19.49 1.34
N MET A 32 7.71 -19.02 0.26
CA MET A 32 8.19 -17.84 -0.48
C MET A 32 8.01 -16.54 0.30
N ASP A 33 6.98 -16.46 1.15
CA ASP A 33 6.70 -15.31 2.00
C ASP A 33 7.54 -15.26 3.28
N GLN A 34 8.27 -16.34 3.60
CA GLN A 34 9.10 -16.46 4.81
C GLN A 34 8.34 -16.10 6.09
N GLY A 35 7.05 -16.43 6.16
CA GLY A 35 6.16 -16.09 7.29
C GLY A 35 5.68 -14.64 7.32
N TYR A 36 6.10 -13.79 6.37
CA TYR A 36 5.61 -12.42 6.21
C TYR A 36 4.45 -12.38 5.22
N VAL A 37 3.25 -12.64 5.75
CA VAL A 37 1.99 -12.79 4.98
C VAL A 37 1.65 -11.59 4.09
N VAL A 38 2.17 -10.40 4.41
CA VAL A 38 1.94 -9.16 3.64
C VAL A 38 2.45 -9.30 2.19
N LEU A 39 3.43 -10.18 1.91
CA LEU A 39 3.90 -10.43 0.54
C LEU A 39 2.83 -11.01 -0.39
N ASN A 40 1.76 -11.58 0.15
CA ASN A 40 0.63 -12.04 -0.66
C ASN A 40 -0.15 -10.88 -1.29
N ARG A 41 -0.08 -9.66 -0.72
CA ARG A 41 -0.78 -8.48 -1.23
C ARG A 41 -0.31 -8.06 -2.63
N PRO A 42 0.97 -7.75 -2.89
CA PRO A 42 1.41 -7.39 -4.24
C PRO A 42 1.12 -8.51 -5.26
N TRP A 43 1.25 -9.78 -4.84
CA TRP A 43 0.91 -10.90 -5.71
C TRP A 43 -0.58 -10.98 -6.04
N ALA A 44 -1.45 -10.67 -5.08
CA ALA A 44 -2.88 -10.61 -5.30
C ALA A 44 -3.27 -9.49 -6.26
N PHE A 45 -2.61 -8.32 -6.18
CA PHE A 45 -2.81 -7.24 -7.16
C PHE A 45 -2.37 -7.64 -8.56
N VAL A 46 -1.24 -8.34 -8.71
CA VAL A 46 -0.82 -8.87 -10.03
C VAL A 46 -1.90 -9.78 -10.63
N GLN A 47 -2.40 -10.75 -9.86
CA GLN A 47 -3.46 -11.65 -10.30
C GLN A 47 -4.75 -10.90 -10.64
N TRP A 48 -5.20 -9.99 -9.76
CA TRP A 48 -6.43 -9.23 -9.95
C TRP A 48 -6.38 -8.39 -11.23
N LEU A 49 -5.28 -7.66 -11.46
CA LEU A 49 -5.10 -6.81 -12.65
C LEU A 49 -5.01 -7.61 -13.96
N GLN A 50 -4.58 -8.88 -13.91
CA GLN A 50 -4.48 -9.77 -15.07
C GLN A 50 -5.78 -10.51 -15.39
N GLN A 51 -6.57 -10.83 -14.36
CA GLN A 51 -7.71 -11.73 -14.47
C GLN A 51 -9.06 -11.01 -14.43
N THR A 52 -9.08 -9.71 -14.18
CA THR A 52 -10.32 -8.93 -14.08
C THR A 52 -10.36 -7.75 -15.05
N ASP A 53 -11.57 -7.44 -15.51
CA ASP A 53 -11.85 -6.31 -16.40
C ASP A 53 -12.32 -5.10 -15.57
N ILE A 54 -11.35 -4.30 -15.11
CA ILE A 54 -11.58 -3.11 -14.30
C ILE A 54 -12.01 -1.96 -15.21
N LYS A 55 -13.24 -1.47 -15.03
CA LYS A 55 -13.84 -0.41 -15.86
C LYS A 55 -13.33 0.98 -15.50
N GLU A 56 -13.04 1.20 -14.23
CA GLU A 56 -12.56 2.46 -13.71
C GLU A 56 -11.15 2.80 -14.20
N ASP A 57 -10.89 4.10 -14.40
CA ASP A 57 -9.57 4.60 -14.79
C ASP A 57 -8.63 4.76 -13.60
N TYR A 58 -9.19 4.88 -12.39
CA TYR A 58 -8.45 5.04 -11.14
C TYR A 58 -8.93 4.04 -10.09
N VAL A 59 -7.99 3.57 -9.30
CA VAL A 59 -8.23 2.65 -8.17
C VAL A 59 -7.82 3.35 -6.89
N LEU A 60 -8.73 3.41 -5.92
CA LEU A 60 -8.40 3.70 -4.52
C LEU A 60 -8.04 2.38 -3.84
N MET A 61 -6.76 2.22 -3.49
CA MET A 61 -6.31 1.15 -2.61
C MET A 61 -6.56 1.57 -1.16
N SER A 62 -7.24 0.71 -0.40
CA SER A 62 -7.62 0.93 1.00
C SER A 62 -7.38 -0.36 1.80
N GLU A 63 -7.15 -0.25 3.10
CA GLU A 63 -6.96 -1.40 4.00
C GLU A 63 -8.23 -1.67 4.85
N PRO A 64 -8.39 -2.89 5.42
CA PRO A 64 -9.53 -3.24 6.26
C PRO A 64 -9.63 -2.47 7.59
N ASP A 65 -8.54 -1.85 8.04
CA ASP A 65 -8.47 -0.99 9.23
C ASP A 65 -8.78 0.49 8.91
N HIS A 66 -9.25 0.78 7.69
CA HIS A 66 -9.76 2.08 7.30
C HIS A 66 -11.27 2.20 7.53
N VAL A 67 -11.68 3.28 8.21
CA VAL A 67 -13.08 3.72 8.23
C VAL A 67 -13.22 4.94 7.34
N ILE A 68 -13.93 4.81 6.23
CA ILE A 68 -14.24 5.92 5.32
C ILE A 68 -15.42 6.69 5.92
N VAL A 69 -15.17 7.93 6.33
CA VAL A 69 -16.15 8.78 7.04
C VAL A 69 -16.78 9.85 6.16
N LYS A 70 -16.21 10.09 4.97
CA LYS A 70 -16.71 11.05 3.98
C LYS A 70 -16.54 10.51 2.56
N PRO A 71 -17.36 10.97 1.59
CA PRO A 71 -17.11 10.68 0.18
C PRO A 71 -15.73 11.18 -0.24
N ILE A 72 -14.92 10.29 -0.81
CA ILE A 72 -13.57 10.61 -1.30
C ILE A 72 -13.70 11.04 -2.78
N PRO A 73 -13.40 12.31 -3.13
CA PRO A 73 -13.28 12.70 -4.53
C PRO A 73 -12.04 12.06 -5.15
N ASN A 74 -11.93 12.07 -6.48
CA ASN A 74 -10.67 11.70 -7.10
C ASN A 74 -9.62 12.80 -6.81
N LEU A 75 -8.72 12.52 -5.86
CA LEU A 75 -7.63 13.42 -5.48
C LEU A 75 -6.42 13.35 -6.42
N ALA A 76 -6.39 12.37 -7.34
CA ALA A 76 -5.38 12.27 -8.38
C ALA A 76 -5.57 13.41 -9.40
N LYS A 77 -4.46 13.98 -9.88
CA LYS A 77 -4.51 15.17 -10.76
C LYS A 77 -3.32 15.17 -11.71
N GLU A 78 -3.52 15.66 -12.94
CA GLU A 78 -2.44 15.91 -13.92
C GLU A 78 -1.56 14.67 -14.22
N GLY A 79 -2.15 13.46 -14.16
CA GLY A 79 -1.43 12.20 -14.35
C GLY A 79 -0.68 11.68 -13.12
N PHE A 80 -0.68 12.42 -12.02
CA PHE A 80 -0.17 12.00 -10.72
C PHE A 80 -1.23 11.24 -9.93
N GLY A 81 -0.81 10.22 -9.19
CA GLY A 81 -1.64 9.59 -8.16
C GLY A 81 -1.88 10.54 -6.98
N ALA A 82 -2.63 10.08 -5.98
CA ALA A 82 -2.80 10.77 -4.71
C ALA A 82 -2.51 9.80 -3.57
N ALA A 83 -1.65 10.18 -2.64
CA ALA A 83 -1.19 9.28 -1.60
C ALA A 83 -1.04 10.01 -0.26
N PHE A 84 -1.20 9.26 0.83
CA PHE A 84 -0.88 9.78 2.16
C PHE A 84 0.63 9.67 2.44
N PRO A 85 1.29 10.73 2.92
CA PRO A 85 2.70 10.68 3.29
C PRO A 85 2.91 10.06 4.68
N PHE A 86 3.55 8.90 4.73
CA PHE A 86 3.91 8.23 5.97
C PHE A 86 5.24 8.73 6.50
N PHE A 87 5.24 9.27 7.72
CA PHE A 87 6.45 9.85 8.34
C PHE A 87 7.57 8.83 8.58
N TYR A 88 7.24 7.54 8.66
CA TYR A 88 8.20 6.45 8.86
C TYR A 88 8.77 5.87 7.56
N ILE A 89 8.27 6.31 6.40
CA ILE A 89 8.87 5.98 5.10
C ILE A 89 9.88 7.09 4.78
N GLU A 90 11.14 6.85 5.13
CA GLU A 90 12.22 7.84 5.06
C GLU A 90 13.31 7.44 4.03
N PRO A 91 13.13 7.70 2.71
CA PRO A 91 14.09 7.28 1.68
C PRO A 91 15.52 7.78 1.89
N LYS A 92 15.67 9.03 2.36
CA LYS A 92 16.99 9.62 2.62
C LYS A 92 17.76 8.91 3.73
N LYS A 93 17.06 8.46 4.78
CA LYS A 93 17.66 7.75 5.92
C LYS A 93 18.18 6.37 5.54
N TYR A 94 17.49 5.70 4.62
CA TYR A 94 17.84 4.35 4.17
C TYR A 94 18.48 4.32 2.78
N GLU A 95 19.11 5.42 2.35
CA GLU A 95 19.67 5.55 1.00
C GLU A 95 20.57 4.36 0.63
N LYS A 96 21.51 4.00 1.50
CA LYS A 96 22.43 2.88 1.26
C LYS A 96 21.71 1.56 0.94
N VAL A 97 20.64 1.25 1.67
CA VAL A 97 19.84 0.04 1.47
C VAL A 97 19.01 0.16 0.19
N LEU A 98 18.40 1.32 -0.03
CA LEU A 98 17.54 1.58 -1.19
C LEU A 98 18.30 1.57 -2.51
N ARG A 99 19.60 1.90 -2.55
CA ARG A 99 20.40 1.85 -3.78
C ARG A 99 20.49 0.46 -4.42
N LYS A 100 20.27 -0.62 -3.65
CA LYS A 100 20.16 -1.98 -4.21
C LYS A 100 18.91 -2.17 -5.09
N TYR A 101 17.88 -1.36 -4.88
CA TYR A 101 16.56 -1.49 -5.53
C TYR A 101 16.20 -0.25 -6.38
N TYR A 102 16.84 0.88 -6.12
CA TYR A 102 16.72 2.13 -6.87
C TYR A 102 18.13 2.67 -7.20
N PRO A 103 18.74 2.15 -8.29
CA PRO A 103 20.10 2.50 -8.69
C PRO A 103 20.30 4.01 -8.94
N GLU A 104 21.54 4.48 -8.86
CA GLU A 104 21.86 5.91 -9.01
C GLU A 104 21.45 6.49 -10.37
N GLU A 105 21.50 5.69 -11.43
CA GLU A 105 21.06 6.09 -12.77
C GLU A 105 19.56 6.39 -12.86
N ARG A 106 18.76 5.95 -11.87
CA ARG A 106 17.34 6.28 -11.77
C ARG A 106 17.09 7.65 -11.13
N GLY A 107 18.12 8.27 -10.54
CA GLY A 107 18.07 9.58 -9.92
C GLY A 107 18.24 9.55 -8.39
N PRO A 108 17.98 10.67 -7.70
CA PRO A 108 18.11 10.76 -6.25
C PRO A 108 17.05 9.91 -5.55
N VAL A 109 17.38 9.30 -4.38
CA VAL A 109 16.40 8.54 -3.58
C VAL A 109 15.21 9.37 -3.10
N THR A 110 15.31 10.70 -3.13
CA THR A 110 14.19 11.61 -2.86
C THR A 110 13.12 11.60 -3.93
N ASN A 111 13.32 10.92 -5.06
CA ASN A 111 12.26 10.61 -6.03
C ASN A 111 11.32 9.50 -5.56
N ILE A 112 11.71 8.74 -4.54
CA ILE A 112 10.84 7.76 -3.89
C ILE A 112 9.93 8.57 -2.96
N ASP A 113 8.64 8.60 -3.25
CA ASP A 113 7.67 9.27 -2.39
C ASP A 113 7.60 8.56 -1.02
N PRO A 114 7.41 9.29 0.10
CA PRO A 114 7.32 8.70 1.44
C PRO A 114 5.93 8.08 1.66
N ILE A 115 5.59 7.06 0.89
CA ILE A 115 4.25 6.47 0.81
C ILE A 115 4.28 4.95 0.99
N GLY A 116 3.12 4.35 1.24
CA GLY A 116 2.88 2.93 1.01
C GLY A 116 1.84 2.73 -0.09
N ASN A 117 1.32 1.51 -0.20
CA ASN A 117 0.27 1.16 -1.16
C ASN A 117 -1.13 1.68 -0.77
N SER A 118 -1.33 2.13 0.48
CA SER A 118 -2.66 2.52 0.97
C SER A 118 -2.57 3.57 2.09
N PRO A 119 -3.46 4.59 2.12
CA PRO A 119 -4.42 4.90 1.07
C PRO A 119 -3.73 5.57 -0.12
N VAL A 120 -4.01 5.05 -1.32
CA VAL A 120 -3.49 5.60 -2.58
C VAL A 120 -4.57 5.56 -3.66
N ILE A 121 -4.77 6.67 -4.37
CA ILE A 121 -5.50 6.71 -5.63
C ILE A 121 -4.48 6.70 -6.76
N VAL A 122 -4.54 5.68 -7.61
CA VAL A 122 -3.59 5.50 -8.72
C VAL A 122 -4.33 5.14 -9.99
N GLY A 123 -3.85 5.65 -11.13
CA GLY A 123 -4.41 5.27 -12.43
C GLY A 123 -4.22 3.78 -12.70
N LYS A 124 -5.23 3.10 -13.24
CA LYS A 124 -5.22 1.66 -13.55
C LYS A 124 -4.00 1.25 -14.36
N GLU A 125 -3.65 2.01 -15.39
CA GLU A 125 -2.51 1.70 -16.26
C GLU A 125 -1.16 1.91 -15.55
N ALA A 126 -1.07 2.85 -14.61
CA ALA A 126 0.09 2.99 -13.75
C ALA A 126 0.19 1.81 -12.77
N LEU A 127 -0.94 1.41 -12.16
CA LEU A 127 -1.01 0.28 -11.25
C LEU A 127 -0.59 -1.05 -11.94
N LYS A 128 -1.03 -1.28 -13.18
CA LYS A 128 -0.59 -2.42 -14.00
C LYS A 128 0.92 -2.45 -14.24
N LYS A 129 1.55 -1.28 -14.43
CA LYS A 129 3.00 -1.18 -14.61
C LYS A 129 3.76 -1.48 -13.33
N ILE A 130 3.31 -0.94 -12.20
CA ILE A 130 4.03 -1.07 -10.92
C ILE A 130 3.82 -2.43 -10.26
N ALA A 131 2.65 -3.07 -10.37
CA ALA A 131 2.31 -4.25 -9.58
C ALA A 131 3.30 -5.44 -9.72
N PRO A 132 3.78 -5.81 -10.93
CA PRO A 132 4.79 -6.86 -11.06
C PRO A 132 6.14 -6.48 -10.44
N THR A 133 6.52 -5.20 -10.53
CA THR A 133 7.78 -4.71 -9.94
C THR A 133 7.66 -4.64 -8.43
N TRP A 134 6.52 -4.20 -7.92
CA TRP A 134 6.19 -4.18 -6.50
C TRP A 134 6.34 -5.57 -5.89
N MET A 135 5.71 -6.59 -6.49
CA MET A 135 5.90 -7.98 -6.07
C MET A 135 7.38 -8.40 -6.03
N ASN A 136 8.11 -8.17 -7.13
CA ASN A 136 9.49 -8.62 -7.24
C ASN A 136 10.42 -7.90 -6.27
N VAL A 137 10.26 -6.59 -6.08
CA VAL A 137 11.03 -5.80 -5.12
C VAL A 137 10.70 -6.20 -3.70
N SER A 138 9.42 -6.45 -3.36
CA SER A 138 9.04 -6.95 -2.03
C SER A 138 9.70 -8.30 -1.73
N LEU A 139 9.70 -9.24 -2.68
CA LEU A 139 10.37 -10.53 -2.52
C LEU A 139 11.89 -10.40 -2.41
N ALA A 140 12.49 -9.50 -3.19
CA ALA A 140 13.93 -9.26 -3.15
C ALA A 140 14.35 -8.64 -1.81
N MET A 141 13.64 -7.61 -1.35
CA MET A 141 13.87 -6.99 -0.05
C MET A 141 13.69 -7.98 1.09
N LYS A 142 12.67 -8.86 1.04
CA LYS A 142 12.46 -9.87 2.08
C LYS A 142 13.61 -10.89 2.15
N LYS A 143 14.22 -11.21 1.01
CA LYS A 143 15.36 -12.14 0.94
C LYS A 143 16.70 -11.50 1.34
N ASP A 144 16.78 -10.17 1.34
CA ASP A 144 17.98 -9.43 1.75
C ASP A 144 17.94 -9.14 3.25
N PRO A 145 18.83 -9.75 4.07
CA PRO A 145 18.82 -9.55 5.51
C PRO A 145 19.01 -8.09 5.96
N GLU A 146 19.72 -7.27 5.17
CA GLU A 146 19.89 -5.85 5.49
C GLU A 146 18.59 -5.08 5.27
N ALA A 147 17.88 -5.34 4.17
CA ALA A 147 16.62 -4.69 3.85
C ALA A 147 15.48 -5.17 4.76
N ASP A 148 15.37 -6.49 5.00
CA ASP A 148 14.37 -7.06 5.92
C ASP A 148 14.53 -6.50 7.34
N LYS A 149 15.77 -6.41 7.82
CA LYS A 149 16.05 -5.79 9.13
C LYS A 149 15.75 -4.29 9.15
N ALA A 150 16.07 -3.56 8.08
CA ALA A 150 15.91 -2.11 8.03
C ALA A 150 14.44 -1.68 7.94
N PHE A 151 13.64 -2.37 7.12
CA PHE A 151 12.25 -1.99 6.86
C PHE A 151 11.23 -2.77 7.69
N GLY A 152 11.55 -4.00 8.10
CA GLY A 152 10.69 -4.82 8.95
C GLY A 152 9.26 -4.95 8.42
N TRP A 153 8.28 -4.63 9.27
CA TRP A 153 6.86 -4.79 8.93
C TRP A 153 6.38 -3.91 7.78
N VAL A 154 7.05 -2.77 7.51
CA VAL A 154 6.68 -1.83 6.44
C VAL A 154 7.50 -2.03 5.15
N LEU A 155 8.23 -3.15 5.04
CA LEU A 155 9.04 -3.50 3.87
C LEU A 155 8.25 -3.47 2.56
N GLU A 156 7.03 -4.01 2.58
CA GLU A 156 6.19 -4.01 1.40
C GLU A 156 5.85 -2.58 0.95
N MET A 157 5.58 -1.66 1.88
CA MET A 157 5.32 -0.25 1.57
C MET A 157 6.53 0.43 0.91
N TYR A 158 7.75 0.15 1.39
CA TYR A 158 8.98 0.61 0.73
C TYR A 158 9.11 0.04 -0.69
N ALA A 159 8.79 -1.23 -0.89
CA ALA A 159 8.80 -1.85 -2.21
C ALA A 159 7.77 -1.21 -3.16
N TYR A 160 6.57 -0.84 -2.67
CA TYR A 160 5.58 -0.10 -3.44
C TYR A 160 6.11 1.29 -3.87
N ALA A 161 6.69 2.04 -2.93
CA ALA A 161 7.24 3.36 -3.19
C ALA A 161 8.40 3.32 -4.19
N VAL A 162 9.34 2.38 -4.01
CA VAL A 162 10.46 2.14 -4.95
C VAL A 162 9.93 1.77 -6.33
N SER A 163 8.94 0.89 -6.42
CA SER A 163 8.37 0.45 -7.70
C SER A 163 7.68 1.60 -8.42
N SER A 164 6.96 2.45 -7.69
CA SER A 164 6.37 3.67 -8.23
C SER A 164 7.44 4.59 -8.82
N ALA A 165 8.52 4.83 -8.08
CA ALA A 165 9.63 5.66 -8.54
C ALA A 165 10.37 5.07 -9.76
N LEU A 166 10.58 3.74 -9.80
CA LEU A 166 11.22 3.05 -10.94
C LEU A 166 10.44 3.22 -12.25
N HIS A 167 9.12 3.32 -12.17
CA HIS A 167 8.21 3.50 -13.31
C HIS A 167 7.79 4.94 -13.55
N GLY A 168 8.34 5.90 -12.81
CA GLY A 168 7.99 7.32 -12.93
C GLY A 168 6.55 7.63 -12.50
N VAL A 169 5.91 6.75 -11.72
CA VAL A 169 4.59 6.97 -11.14
C VAL A 169 4.76 7.83 -9.90
N ARG A 170 4.32 9.09 -10.00
CA ARG A 170 4.45 10.09 -8.93
C ARG A 170 3.10 10.42 -8.31
N ASN A 171 3.12 10.95 -7.10
CA ASN A 171 1.92 11.23 -6.34
C ASN A 171 1.85 12.69 -5.87
N VAL A 172 0.64 13.23 -5.83
CA VAL A 172 0.31 14.39 -5.01
C VAL A 172 0.14 13.87 -3.58
N LEU A 173 0.94 14.40 -2.65
CA LEU A 173 0.91 13.98 -1.25
C LEU A 173 -0.17 14.75 -0.48
N HIS A 174 -1.14 14.03 0.06
CA HIS A 174 -2.28 14.60 0.79
C HIS A 174 -2.19 14.24 2.27
N LYS A 175 -1.73 15.17 3.10
CA LYS A 175 -1.69 14.98 4.57
C LYS A 175 -3.08 14.87 5.19
N ASP A 176 -4.09 15.42 4.53
CA ASP A 176 -5.48 15.36 4.98
C ASP A 176 -6.25 14.17 4.41
N PHE A 177 -5.56 13.21 3.77
CA PHE A 177 -6.23 12.03 3.21
C PHE A 177 -6.83 11.15 4.31
N MET A 178 -6.08 10.96 5.40
CA MET A 178 -6.53 10.18 6.55
C MET A 178 -6.01 10.77 7.86
N ILE A 179 -6.64 10.37 8.96
CA ILE A 179 -6.15 10.59 10.32
C ILE A 179 -5.58 9.31 10.92
N GLN A 180 -4.65 9.47 11.86
CA GLN A 180 -4.00 8.40 12.61
C GLN A 180 -4.19 8.59 14.13
N PRO A 181 -5.30 8.11 14.71
CA PRO A 181 -5.48 8.10 16.16
C PRO A 181 -4.41 7.25 16.86
N PRO A 182 -4.00 7.59 18.10
CA PRO A 182 -4.48 8.71 18.92
C PRO A 182 -3.78 10.05 18.65
N TRP A 183 -2.85 10.14 17.68
CA TRP A 183 -2.13 11.38 17.38
C TRP A 183 -3.06 12.47 16.83
N ASP A 184 -3.92 12.08 15.89
CA ASP A 184 -4.97 12.95 15.37
C ASP A 184 -6.25 12.84 16.20
N LYS A 185 -6.69 13.95 16.77
CA LYS A 185 -7.83 14.01 17.72
C LYS A 185 -9.17 14.32 17.07
N GLU A 186 -9.16 14.85 15.85
CA GLU A 186 -10.35 15.33 15.15
C GLU A 186 -10.33 14.92 13.68
N VAL A 187 -11.48 14.43 13.19
CA VAL A 187 -11.66 14.07 11.78
C VAL A 187 -11.62 15.30 10.89
N GLY A 188 -12.23 16.42 11.30
CA GLY A 188 -12.24 17.67 10.52
C GLY A 188 -12.67 17.43 9.08
N ASP A 189 -11.85 17.87 8.11
CA ASP A 189 -12.06 17.69 6.67
C ASP A 189 -11.43 16.44 6.06
N LYS A 190 -10.81 15.57 6.87
CA LYS A 190 -10.21 14.31 6.40
C LYS A 190 -11.27 13.26 6.04
N TYR A 191 -10.85 12.28 5.24
CA TYR A 191 -11.77 11.29 4.66
C TYR A 191 -11.75 9.92 5.32
N ILE A 192 -10.60 9.51 5.87
CA ILE A 192 -10.36 8.16 6.39
C ILE A 192 -9.88 8.25 7.84
N ILE A 193 -10.39 7.37 8.70
CA ILE A 193 -9.80 7.07 10.00
C ILE A 193 -9.01 5.77 9.88
N HIS A 194 -7.70 5.80 10.19
CA HIS A 194 -6.83 4.62 10.13
C HIS A 194 -6.58 4.03 11.52
N TYR A 195 -7.15 2.86 11.80
CA TYR A 195 -6.98 2.15 13.07
C TYR A 195 -5.77 1.19 13.03
N THR A 196 -4.58 1.75 12.87
CA THR A 196 -3.36 0.96 12.68
C THR A 196 -2.60 0.65 13.96
N TYR A 197 -2.81 1.46 15.00
CA TYR A 197 -2.15 1.29 16.28
C TYR A 197 -3.04 0.48 17.20
N GLY A 198 -2.47 -0.57 17.81
CA GLY A 198 -3.16 -1.38 18.80
C GLY A 198 -3.70 -0.47 19.90
N CYS A 199 -5.02 -0.28 19.92
CA CYS A 199 -5.70 0.19 21.12
C CYS A 199 -5.73 -1.00 22.08
N ASP A 200 -4.62 -1.24 22.78
CA ASP A 200 -4.58 -2.20 23.86
C ASP A 200 -5.53 -1.68 24.95
N TYR A 201 -6.71 -2.30 25.03
CA TYR A 201 -7.67 -2.03 26.08
C TYR A 201 -7.17 -2.73 27.35
N ASP A 202 -6.40 -2.03 28.19
CA ASP A 202 -6.23 -2.49 29.55
C ASP A 202 -7.51 -2.14 30.34
N MET A 203 -8.12 -3.14 30.99
CA MET A 203 -9.23 -2.87 31.92
C MET A 203 -8.79 -2.06 33.16
N LYS A 204 -7.55 -1.58 33.18
CA LYS A 204 -6.94 -0.85 34.28
C LYS A 204 -6.62 0.54 33.77
N VAL A 205 -7.56 1.47 33.94
CA VAL A 205 -7.27 2.90 33.86
C VAL A 205 -6.09 3.19 34.78
N LYS A 206 -4.91 3.43 34.21
CA LYS A 206 -3.80 4.03 34.94
C LYS A 206 -4.10 5.52 35.06
N ILE A 207 -4.53 5.92 36.26
CA ILE A 207 -4.70 7.31 36.70
C ILE A 207 -3.33 7.95 36.83
#